data_AF-A0A7V5YG52-F1
#
_entry.id   AF-A0A7V5YG52-F1
#
_cell.length_a   1.000
_cell.length_b   1.000
_cell.length_c   1.000
_cell.angle_alpha   90.00
_cell.angle_beta   90.00
_cell.angle_gamma   90.00
#
_symmetry.space_group_name_H-M   'P 1'
#
loop_
_entity.id
_entity.type
_entity.pdbx_description
1 polymer ?
#
loop_
_entity_poly.entity_id
_entity_poly.type
_entity_poly.pdbx_seq_one_letter_code
_entity_poly.pdbx_strand_id
1 'polypeptide(L)' 'MDGLENKRVLITGGAGGIGQATARRFLKEGSQVAILDRDQDALARA' A
#
# COMPACT_ATOMS: atom_id res chain seq x y z
N MET A 1 -4.72 -11.18 -8.30
CA MET A 1 -5.28 -11.58 -6.99
C MET A 1 -6.77 -11.41 -7.16
N ASP A 2 -7.55 -12.48 -7.09
CA ASP A 2 -8.94 -12.39 -7.53
C ASP A 2 -9.82 -11.65 -6.51
N GLY A 3 -10.74 -10.81 -6.98
CA GLY A 3 -11.75 -10.14 -6.13
C GLY A 3 -11.27 -8.89 -5.37
N LEU A 4 -10.14 -8.29 -5.76
CA LEU A 4 -9.57 -7.12 -5.09
C LEU A 4 -9.93 -5.76 -5.72
N GLU A 5 -10.59 -5.77 -6.87
CA GLU A 5 -11.04 -4.54 -7.52
C GLU A 5 -12.00 -3.76 -6.60
N ASN A 6 -11.80 -2.44 -6.50
CA ASN A 6 -12.58 -1.52 -5.67
C ASN A 6 -12.55 -1.81 -4.16
N LYS A 7 -11.71 -2.73 -3.67
CA LYS A 7 -11.53 -2.95 -2.24
C LYS A 7 -10.70 -1.85 -1.61
N ARG A 8 -11.00 -1.51 -0.36
CA ARG A 8 -10.21 -0.59 0.47
C ARG A 8 -9.21 -1.40 1.30
N VAL A 9 -7.94 -1.04 1.22
CA VAL A 9 -6.84 -1.77 1.88
C VAL A 9 -5.99 -0.81 2.70
N LEU A 10 -5.74 -1.16 3.95
CA LEU A 10 -4.82 -0.46 4.84
C LEU A 10 -3.56 -1.31 5.04
N ILE A 11 -2.39 -0.72 4.82
CA ILE A 11 -1.10 -1.39 4.99
C ILE A 11 -0.26 -0.62 6.00
N THR A 12 0.19 -1.28 7.07
CA THR A 12 1.16 -0.74 8.02
C THR A 12 2.59 -1.07 7.56
N GLY A 13 3.56 -0.22 7.93
CA GLY A 13 4.93 -0.33 7.41
C GLY A 13 4.99 -0.13 5.89
N GLY A 14 4.06 0.65 5.33
CA GLY A 14 3.81 0.70 3.90
C GLY A 14 4.79 1.58 3.12
N ALA A 15 5.65 2.35 3.79
CA ALA A 15 6.56 3.28 3.13
C ALA A 15 7.83 2.62 2.57
N GLY A 16 8.08 1.34 2.86
CA GLY A 16 9.29 0.66 2.38
C GLY A 16 9.15 -0.86 2.21
N GLY A 17 10.17 -1.45 1.61
CA GLY A 17 10.34 -2.90 1.48
C GLY A 17 9.08 -3.64 1.02
N ILE A 18 8.68 -4.64 1.80
CA ILE A 18 7.50 -5.48 1.51
C ILE A 18 6.21 -4.67 1.56
N GLY A 19 6.07 -3.71 2.47
CA GLY A 19 4.86 -2.90 2.59
C GLY A 19 4.60 -2.08 1.32
N GLN A 20 5.62 -1.42 0.78
CA GLN A 20 5.49 -0.67 -0.47
C GLN A 20 5.24 -1.58 -1.67
N ALA A 21 5.93 -2.72 -1.76
CA ALA A 21 5.70 -3.70 -2.82
C ALA A 21 4.27 -4.26 -2.78
N THR A 22 3.75 -4.50 -1.58
CA THR A 22 2.38 -4.97 -1.33
C THR A 22 1.37 -3.90 -1.76
N ALA A 23 1.58 -2.64 -1.38
CA ALA A 23 0.74 -1.52 -1.80
C ALA A 23 0.67 -1.42 -3.34
N ARG A 24 1.82 -1.49 -4.02
CA ARG A 24 1.89 -1.51 -5.49
C ARG A 24 1.16 -2.71 -6.09
N ARG A 25 1.21 -3.88 -5.46
CA ARG A 25 0.49 -5.07 -5.93
C ARG A 25 -1.03 -4.87 -5.82
N PHE A 26 -1.54 -4.37 -4.69
CA PHE A 26 -2.97 -4.08 -4.51
C PHE A 26 -3.47 -3.00 -5.48
N LEU A 27 -2.70 -1.93 -5.69
CA LEU A 27 -3.05 -0.88 -6.66
C LEU A 27 -3.19 -1.43 -8.08
N LYS A 28 -2.30 -2.33 -8.51
CA LYS A 28 -2.38 -3.01 -9.81
C LYS A 28 -3.63 -3.87 -9.99
N GLU A 29 -4.27 -4.27 -8.91
CA GLU A 29 -5.50 -5.09 -8.92
C GLU A 29 -6.77 -4.22 -8.80
N GLY A 30 -6.63 -2.88 -8.85
CA GLY A 30 -7.77 -1.95 -8.79
C GLY A 30 -8.26 -1.64 -7.38
N SER A 31 -7.50 -1.97 -6.33
CA SER A 31 -7.83 -1.60 -4.97
C SER A 31 -7.53 -0.12 -4.69
N GLN A 32 -8.25 0.45 -3.72
CA GLN A 32 -7.95 1.75 -3.11
C GLN A 32 -7.08 1.50 -1.87
N VAL A 33 -5.82 1.96 -1.90
CA VAL A 33 -4.83 1.63 -0.87
C VAL A 33 -4.46 2.85 -0.05
N ALA A 34 -4.44 2.69 1.26
CA ALA A 34 -3.82 3.62 2.21
C ALA A 34 -2.63 2.93 2.89
N ILE A 35 -1.53 3.65 3.02
CA ILE A 35 -0.34 3.19 3.74
C ILE A 35 -0.11 4.02 5.00
N LEU A 36 0.42 3.36 6.03
CA LEU A 36 0.87 3.97 7.28
C LEU A 36 2.32 3.56 7.51
N ASP A 37 3.13 4.52 7.94
CA ASP A 37 4.48 4.26 8.42
C ASP A 37 4.83 5.24 9.54
N ARG A 38 5.76 4.86 10.41
CA ARG A 38 6.27 5.72 11.48
C ARG A 38 7.27 6.74 10.93
N ASP A 39 8.02 6.36 9.90
CA ASP A 39 8.97 7.26 9.25
C ASP A 39 8.22 8.21 8.30
N GLN A 40 8.05 9.46 8.74
CA GLN A 40 7.34 10.49 7.98
C GLN A 40 8.05 10.83 6.66
N ASP A 41 9.37 10.82 6.64
CA ASP A 41 10.14 11.15 5.45
C ASP A 41 10.04 10.03 4.41
N ALA A 42 10.08 8.76 4.87
CA ALA A 42 9.82 7.63 3.99
C ALA A 42 8.39 7.67 3.46
N LEU A 43 7.40 7.97 4.31
CA LEU A 43 6.00 8.06 3.93
C LEU A 43 5.76 9.16 2.87
N ALA A 44 6.42 10.31 3.00
CA ALA A 44 6.32 11.41 2.03
C ALA A 44 6.90 11.09 0.65
N ARG A 45 7.80 10.08 0.55
CA ARG A 45 8.41 9.64 -0.71
C ARG A 45 7.74 8.41 -1.34
N ALA A 46 6.85 7.74 -0.62
CA ALA A 46 6.32 6.42 -0.97
C ALA A 46 5.32 6.46 -2.14
#